data_AF-A0A5E6SDN7-F1
#
_entry.id   AF-A0A5E6SDN7-F1
#
_cell.length_a   1.000
_cell.length_b   1.000
_cell.length_c   1.000
_cell.angle_alpha   90.00
_cell.angle_beta   90.00
_cell.angle_gamma   90.00
#
_symmetry.space_group_name_H-M   'P 1'
#
loop_
_entity.id
_entity.type
_entity.pdbx_description
1 polymer ?
#
loop_
_entity_poly.entity_id
_entity_poly.type
_entity_poly.pdbx_seq_one_letter_code
_entity_poly.pdbx_strand_id
1 'polypeptide(L)'
;MSQPIRIKDHEKDARLVRGRVVFGAIAVVLLIAVLIARLYFLQVIQYEYHSTLSENNRVHVQPIPPTRGLIFDRNGVVVADNRPSFSLSMTRERSGDWQQVLDVIVEVLELTPEDRVIFEKRMRQGRRPFEPVPILFELTEEQIARIAVNQFRLPGVEVVAQLVRHYPQGAHFAHSVGYMGRINEKELKSLDPVNYSGTHHIGKTGIERFYEPELHGQVGYEEVETNARGRVLRVLKRTDPIPGKDIVLSLDIKLQEAAEAALGGRRGAVVALDPATGEVLAMVSQPSFDPNLFVTGISFKAYAELRDSIDRPLFNRVLRGLYPPGSTIKPAVAIAGLDAGVVTASSRVYDPGYYQLPNYDHKYRNWNRTGDGYVDLDTAIMRSNDTYFYDLAHKLGIDRLSAYMSKFGIGQKVSLDMFEESPGLMPTREWKRATRRQAWFPGETLILGIGQGYMQSTPLQLAQATALVANKGVWNRPHLAKTVEGEKPKDDNPMPDIILRDPSDWTRVNHGMQQVMHGARGTARKAAIGAQYRIAGKSGTAQVVAIKQGEKYDRSKVQERHRDHALFVGFAPADSPKIVVSVMVENGESGSGVAAPVVRQIMDAWLLDQQGHLKAEYASPISAEATAREE
;
A
#
# COMPACT_ATOMS: atom_id res chain seq x y z
N MET A 1 -58.82 -51.07 -89.94
CA MET A 1 -58.81 -49.61 -89.79
C MET A 1 -57.40 -49.11 -90.09
N SER A 2 -57.18 -48.50 -91.24
CA SER A 2 -55.89 -47.88 -91.61
C SER A 2 -55.80 -46.49 -90.98
N GLN A 3 -54.78 -46.25 -90.16
CA GLN A 3 -54.52 -44.93 -89.57
C GLN A 3 -54.01 -43.94 -90.63
N PRO A 4 -54.51 -42.69 -90.66
CA PRO A 4 -54.07 -41.68 -91.62
C PRO A 4 -52.67 -41.14 -91.29
N ILE A 5 -51.85 -40.96 -92.33
CA ILE A 5 -50.48 -40.46 -92.28
C ILE A 5 -50.49 -38.96 -91.89
N ARG A 6 -49.83 -38.61 -90.78
CA ARG A 6 -49.55 -37.21 -90.39
C ARG A 6 -48.36 -36.69 -91.18
N ILE A 7 -48.59 -35.74 -92.10
CA ILE A 7 -47.52 -34.96 -92.75
C ILE A 7 -47.01 -33.92 -91.74
N LYS A 8 -45.72 -33.98 -91.39
CA LYS A 8 -45.04 -32.99 -90.55
C LYS A 8 -44.61 -31.79 -91.40
N ASP A 9 -45.00 -30.59 -90.99
CA ASP A 9 -44.59 -29.32 -91.60
C ASP A 9 -43.27 -28.83 -90.99
N HIS A 10 -42.16 -29.18 -91.65
CA HIS A 10 -40.81 -28.89 -91.19
C HIS A 10 -40.48 -27.37 -91.17
N GLU A 11 -41.18 -26.53 -91.93
CA GLU A 11 -40.94 -25.08 -91.93
C GLU A 11 -41.53 -24.38 -90.70
N LYS A 12 -42.71 -24.83 -90.24
CA LYS A 12 -43.33 -24.33 -89.01
C LYS A 12 -42.50 -24.70 -87.77
N ASP A 13 -42.01 -25.93 -87.71
CA ASP A 13 -41.14 -26.39 -86.62
C ASP A 13 -39.82 -25.60 -86.60
N ALA A 14 -39.21 -25.33 -87.76
CA ALA A 14 -37.98 -24.55 -87.86
C ALA A 14 -38.16 -23.07 -87.43
N ARG A 15 -39.30 -22.43 -87.74
CA ARG A 15 -39.60 -21.07 -87.27
C ARG A 15 -39.86 -21.01 -85.76
N LEU A 16 -40.57 -22.00 -85.21
CA LEU A 16 -40.78 -22.12 -83.76
C LEU A 16 -39.46 -22.31 -83.00
N VAL A 17 -38.57 -23.17 -83.50
CA VAL A 17 -37.23 -23.36 -82.90
C VAL A 17 -36.40 -22.09 -82.99
N ARG A 18 -36.39 -21.42 -84.15
CA ARG A 18 -35.64 -20.16 -84.32
C ARG A 18 -36.14 -19.04 -83.41
N GLY A 19 -37.46 -18.92 -83.24
CA GLY A 19 -38.06 -17.98 -82.30
C GLY A 19 -37.67 -18.26 -80.84
N ARG A 20 -37.64 -19.53 -80.44
CA ARG A 20 -37.16 -19.95 -79.10
C ARG A 20 -35.69 -19.66 -78.88
N VAL A 21 -34.85 -19.86 -79.90
CA VAL A 21 -33.40 -19.56 -79.83
C VAL A 21 -33.16 -18.06 -79.70
N VAL A 22 -33.85 -17.23 -80.48
CA VAL A 22 -33.73 -15.76 -80.40
C VAL A 22 -34.23 -15.24 -79.05
N PHE A 23 -35.37 -15.73 -78.57
CA PHE A 23 -35.88 -15.38 -77.25
C PHE A 23 -34.89 -15.79 -76.14
N GLY A 24 -34.33 -17.00 -76.22
CA GLY A 24 -33.30 -17.48 -75.30
C GLY A 24 -32.05 -16.59 -75.34
N ALA A 25 -31.59 -16.19 -76.53
CA ALA A 25 -30.44 -15.30 -76.69
C ALA A 25 -30.69 -13.92 -76.08
N ILE A 26 -31.88 -13.33 -76.29
CA ILE A 26 -32.27 -12.05 -75.68
C ILE A 26 -32.33 -12.16 -74.15
N ALA A 27 -32.89 -13.25 -73.62
CA ALA A 27 -32.93 -13.50 -72.18
C ALA A 27 -31.52 -13.59 -71.58
N VAL A 28 -30.59 -14.28 -72.27
CA VAL A 28 -29.18 -14.36 -71.85
C VAL A 28 -28.51 -12.97 -71.87
N VAL A 29 -28.70 -12.18 -72.92
CA VAL A 29 -28.15 -10.82 -73.01
C VAL A 29 -28.68 -9.93 -71.89
N LEU A 30 -29.98 -10.01 -71.58
CA LEU A 30 -30.58 -9.27 -70.46
C LEU A 30 -29.98 -9.69 -69.11
N LEU A 31 -29.79 -10.98 -68.87
CA LEU A 31 -29.15 -11.47 -67.64
C LEU A 31 -27.70 -11.00 -67.53
N ILE A 32 -26.95 -10.99 -68.63
CA ILE A 32 -25.59 -10.44 -68.66
C ILE A 32 -25.59 -8.94 -68.36
N ALA A 33 -26.53 -8.18 -68.93
CA ALA A 33 -26.66 -6.75 -68.66
C ALA A 33 -26.96 -6.48 -67.18
N VAL A 34 -27.80 -7.30 -66.53
CA VAL A 34 -28.06 -7.23 -65.09
C VAL A 34 -26.79 -7.52 -64.28
N LEU A 35 -25.99 -8.52 -64.68
CA LEU A 35 -24.71 -8.82 -64.03
C LEU A 35 -23.71 -7.66 -64.17
N ILE A 36 -23.59 -7.06 -65.35
CA ILE A 36 -22.72 -5.91 -65.59
C ILE A 36 -23.17 -4.70 -64.77
N ALA A 37 -24.47 -4.40 -64.74
CA ALA A 37 -25.03 -3.33 -63.93
C ALA A 37 -24.75 -3.57 -62.44
N ARG A 38 -24.87 -4.82 -61.97
CA ARG A 38 -24.54 -5.19 -60.60
C ARG A 38 -23.05 -5.04 -60.30
N LEU A 39 -22.18 -5.42 -61.24
CA LEU A 39 -20.73 -5.26 -61.11
C LEU A 39 -20.35 -3.78 -61.00
N TYR A 40 -20.90 -2.92 -61.87
CA TYR A 40 -20.69 -1.47 -61.83
C TYR A 40 -21.17 -0.86 -60.51
N PHE A 41 -22.34 -1.29 -60.01
CA PHE A 41 -22.85 -0.84 -58.72
C PHE A 41 -21.89 -1.20 -57.57
N LEU A 42 -21.36 -2.42 -57.55
CA LEU A 42 -20.43 -2.86 -56.50
C LEU A 42 -19.05 -2.18 -56.62
N GLN A 43 -18.49 -2.07 -57.82
CA GLN A 43 -17.12 -1.59 -58.02
C GLN A 43 -16.97 -0.07 -58.07
N VAL A 44 -17.98 0.66 -58.57
CA VAL A 44 -17.90 2.12 -58.77
C VAL A 44 -18.74 2.87 -57.75
N ILE A 45 -20.03 2.52 -57.62
CA ILE A 45 -20.94 3.24 -56.72
C ILE A 45 -20.61 2.95 -55.25
N GLN A 46 -20.30 1.69 -54.91
CA GLN A 46 -19.93 1.28 -53.55
C GLN A 46 -18.42 1.17 -53.32
N TYR A 47 -17.58 1.79 -54.17
CA TYR A 47 -16.12 1.70 -54.06
C TYR A 47 -15.62 2.11 -52.67
N GLU A 48 -15.96 3.30 -52.21
CA GLU A 48 -15.47 3.82 -50.91
C GLU A 48 -15.94 2.93 -49.75
N TYR A 49 -17.16 2.42 -49.81
CA TYR A 49 -17.72 1.53 -48.79
C TYR A 49 -16.95 0.20 -48.71
N HIS A 50 -16.73 -0.46 -49.85
CA HIS A 50 -16.02 -1.76 -49.90
C HIS A 50 -14.51 -1.61 -49.70
N SER A 51 -13.93 -0.49 -50.15
CA SER A 51 -12.52 -0.16 -49.89
C SER A 51 -12.29 0.10 -48.39
N THR A 52 -13.18 0.84 -47.72
CA THR A 52 -13.09 1.05 -46.26
C THR A 52 -13.28 -0.26 -45.48
N LEU A 53 -14.21 -1.11 -45.89
CA LEU A 53 -14.38 -2.45 -45.30
C LEU A 53 -13.13 -3.32 -45.52
N SER A 54 -12.50 -3.23 -46.70
CA SER A 54 -11.26 -3.95 -47.00
C SER A 54 -10.07 -3.42 -46.19
N GLU A 55 -9.94 -2.11 -46.03
CA GLU A 55 -8.90 -1.51 -45.18
C GLU A 55 -9.12 -1.84 -43.70
N ASN A 56 -10.35 -1.74 -43.19
CA ASN A 56 -10.69 -2.14 -41.83
C ASN A 56 -10.47 -3.64 -41.56
N ASN A 57 -10.58 -4.49 -42.58
CA ASN A 57 -10.27 -5.92 -42.48
C ASN A 57 -8.77 -6.21 -42.56
N ARG A 58 -7.94 -5.25 -43.01
CA ARG A 58 -6.50 -5.44 -43.24
C ARG A 58 -5.64 -4.73 -42.21
N VAL A 59 -6.10 -3.58 -41.70
CA VAL A 59 -5.43 -2.73 -40.72
C VAL A 59 -5.91 -3.07 -39.32
N HIS A 60 -4.99 -3.52 -38.48
CA HIS A 60 -5.24 -3.76 -37.06
C HIS A 60 -4.51 -2.72 -36.22
N VAL A 61 -5.18 -2.23 -35.18
CA VAL A 61 -4.55 -1.39 -34.16
C VAL A 61 -4.02 -2.29 -33.05
N GLN A 62 -2.71 -2.23 -32.79
CA GLN A 62 -2.06 -2.94 -31.69
C GLN A 62 -1.63 -1.93 -30.61
N PRO A 63 -1.99 -2.16 -29.34
CA PRO A 63 -1.56 -1.28 -28.25
C PRO A 63 -0.08 -1.49 -27.92
N ILE A 64 0.60 -0.40 -27.62
CA ILE A 64 1.98 -0.41 -27.13
C ILE A 64 1.93 -0.02 -25.64
N PRO A 65 2.09 -0.96 -24.69
CA PRO A 65 2.01 -0.65 -23.27
C PRO A 65 3.16 0.30 -22.86
N PRO A 66 2.90 1.27 -21.96
CA PRO A 66 3.93 2.17 -21.46
C PRO A 66 4.94 1.45 -20.56
N THR A 67 6.13 2.03 -20.47
CA THR A 67 7.11 1.64 -19.45
C THR A 67 6.69 2.22 -18.11
N ARG A 68 6.54 1.37 -17.10
CA ARG A 68 6.13 1.82 -15.76
C ARG A 68 7.24 2.65 -15.11
N GLY A 69 6.89 3.72 -14.42
CA GLY A 69 7.84 4.56 -13.68
C GLY A 69 8.66 3.78 -12.65
N LEU A 70 9.92 4.17 -12.47
CA LEU A 70 10.84 3.60 -11.48
C LEU A 70 10.57 4.18 -10.10
N ILE A 71 10.89 3.42 -9.05
CA ILE A 71 10.79 3.88 -7.67
C ILE A 71 12.17 3.84 -7.04
N PHE A 72 12.59 4.97 -6.48
CA PHE A 72 13.87 5.16 -5.81
C PHE A 72 13.67 5.50 -4.34
N ASP A 73 14.65 5.16 -3.50
CA ASP A 73 14.75 5.71 -2.14
C ASP A 73 15.26 7.16 -2.19
N ARG A 74 15.32 7.82 -1.02
CA ARG A 74 15.75 9.22 -0.91
C ARG A 74 17.19 9.48 -1.40
N ASN A 75 18.00 8.45 -1.49
CA ASN A 75 19.42 8.48 -1.85
C ASN A 75 19.67 7.99 -3.30
N GLY A 76 18.61 7.71 -4.07
CA GLY A 76 18.71 7.24 -5.45
C GLY A 76 18.90 5.73 -5.60
N VAL A 77 18.77 4.95 -4.52
CA VAL A 77 18.80 3.48 -4.58
C VAL A 77 17.50 2.99 -5.21
N VAL A 78 17.61 2.10 -6.20
CA VAL A 78 16.45 1.50 -6.86
C VAL A 78 15.70 0.59 -5.88
N VAL A 79 14.41 0.89 -5.69
CA VAL A 79 13.49 0.12 -4.86
C VAL A 79 12.54 -0.72 -5.72
N ALA A 80 12.13 -0.20 -6.88
CA ALA A 80 11.39 -0.96 -7.87
C ALA A 80 11.85 -0.58 -9.30
N ASP A 81 12.22 -1.59 -10.08
CA ASP A 81 12.62 -1.48 -11.48
C ASP A 81 11.78 -2.37 -12.40
N ASN A 82 12.01 -2.27 -13.71
CA ASN A 82 11.40 -3.15 -14.68
C ASN A 82 12.51 -3.92 -15.41
N ARG A 83 12.47 -5.24 -15.37
CA ARG A 83 13.47 -6.11 -16.00
C ARG A 83 12.90 -6.77 -17.25
N PRO A 84 13.70 -6.88 -18.33
CA PRO A 84 13.33 -7.71 -19.47
C PRO A 84 13.15 -9.16 -19.03
N SER A 85 12.03 -9.75 -19.42
CA SER A 85 11.68 -11.13 -19.16
C SER A 85 11.03 -11.72 -20.40
N PHE A 86 11.34 -12.97 -20.71
CA PHE A 86 10.68 -13.71 -21.78
C PHE A 86 9.43 -14.38 -21.22
N SER A 87 8.29 -14.07 -21.83
CA SER A 87 6.99 -14.64 -21.48
C SER A 87 6.46 -15.49 -22.62
N LEU A 88 5.80 -16.60 -22.28
CA LEU A 88 5.07 -17.42 -23.23
C LEU A 88 3.67 -16.84 -23.37
N SER A 89 3.30 -16.42 -24.58
CA SER A 89 1.97 -15.92 -24.90
C SER A 89 1.27 -16.83 -25.91
N MET A 90 -0.05 -16.92 -25.82
CA MET A 90 -0.86 -17.70 -26.76
C MET A 90 -2.09 -16.94 -27.21
N THR A 91 -2.33 -16.91 -28.52
CA THR A 91 -3.53 -16.35 -29.13
C THR A 91 -4.53 -17.46 -29.45
N ARG A 92 -5.71 -17.42 -28.82
CA ARG A 92 -6.71 -18.49 -28.88
C ARG A 92 -7.12 -18.83 -30.32
N GLU A 93 -7.44 -17.82 -31.09
CA GLU A 93 -7.96 -17.94 -32.46
C GLU A 93 -6.92 -18.46 -33.44
N ARG A 94 -5.63 -18.28 -33.14
CA ARG A 94 -4.51 -18.77 -33.96
C ARG A 94 -4.08 -20.19 -33.60
N SER A 95 -4.50 -20.69 -32.44
CA SER A 95 -4.05 -21.97 -31.90
C SER A 95 -4.89 -23.16 -32.36
N GLY A 96 -6.04 -22.93 -33.01
CA GLY A 96 -6.97 -24.00 -33.37
C GLY A 96 -7.54 -24.66 -32.11
N ASP A 97 -7.20 -25.93 -31.87
CA ASP A 97 -7.50 -26.60 -30.60
C ASP A 97 -6.51 -26.18 -29.52
N TRP A 98 -6.75 -25.00 -28.94
CA TRP A 98 -5.91 -24.43 -27.90
C TRP A 98 -5.82 -25.32 -26.63
N GLN A 99 -6.76 -26.24 -26.40
CA GLN A 99 -6.68 -27.16 -25.25
C GLN A 99 -5.59 -28.20 -25.47
N GLN A 100 -5.51 -28.77 -26.68
CA GLN A 100 -4.41 -29.67 -27.05
C GLN A 100 -3.07 -28.93 -27.04
N VAL A 101 -3.03 -27.67 -27.49
CA VAL A 101 -1.81 -26.87 -27.45
C VAL A 101 -1.33 -26.66 -26.01
N LEU A 102 -2.23 -26.41 -25.04
CA LEU A 102 -1.87 -26.36 -23.63
C LEU A 102 -1.31 -27.68 -23.11
N ASP A 103 -1.87 -28.82 -23.52
CA ASP A 103 -1.36 -30.15 -23.16
C ASP A 103 0.08 -30.34 -23.64
N VAL A 104 0.35 -29.96 -24.90
CA VAL A 104 1.70 -30.03 -25.49
C VAL A 104 2.66 -29.07 -24.78
N ILE A 105 2.22 -27.86 -24.38
CA ILE A 105 3.06 -26.93 -23.62
C ILE A 105 3.48 -27.55 -22.29
N VAL A 106 2.53 -28.16 -21.57
CA VAL A 106 2.79 -28.79 -20.27
C VAL A 106 3.74 -29.99 -20.42
N GLU A 107 3.57 -30.79 -21.47
CA GLU A 107 4.47 -31.89 -21.83
C GLU A 107 5.89 -31.39 -22.15
N VAL A 108 6.03 -30.43 -23.07
CA VAL A 108 7.32 -29.92 -23.57
C VAL A 108 8.12 -29.22 -22.47
N LEU A 109 7.43 -28.49 -21.60
CA LEU A 109 8.03 -27.73 -20.50
C LEU A 109 8.09 -28.52 -19.18
N GLU A 110 7.63 -29.78 -19.17
CA GLU A 110 7.60 -30.65 -17.98
C GLU A 110 6.89 -29.98 -16.78
N LEU A 111 5.80 -29.26 -17.04
CA LEU A 111 5.03 -28.53 -16.04
C LEU A 111 4.04 -29.43 -15.29
N THR A 112 3.49 -28.93 -14.18
CA THR A 112 2.58 -29.74 -13.37
C THR A 112 1.14 -29.70 -13.90
N PRO A 113 0.30 -30.70 -13.56
CA PRO A 113 -1.13 -30.66 -13.90
C PRO A 113 -1.86 -29.43 -13.34
N GLU A 114 -1.40 -28.87 -12.22
CA GLU A 114 -1.95 -27.64 -11.65
C GLU A 114 -1.70 -26.42 -12.54
N ASP A 115 -0.53 -26.32 -13.18
CA ASP A 115 -0.20 -25.24 -14.11
C ASP A 115 -1.17 -25.23 -15.30
N ARG A 116 -1.48 -26.41 -15.83
CA ARG A 116 -2.47 -26.60 -16.89
C ARG A 116 -3.82 -25.99 -16.54
N VAL A 117 -4.33 -26.26 -15.33
CA VAL A 117 -5.61 -25.73 -14.85
C VAL A 117 -5.57 -24.20 -14.76
N ILE A 118 -4.45 -23.65 -14.30
CA ILE A 118 -4.24 -22.20 -14.23
C ILE A 118 -4.24 -21.60 -15.64
N PHE A 119 -3.55 -22.22 -16.60
CA PHE A 119 -3.49 -21.75 -17.98
C PHE A 119 -4.85 -21.80 -18.67
N GLU A 120 -5.58 -22.90 -18.51
CA GLU A 120 -6.93 -23.05 -19.04
C GLU A 120 -7.87 -21.98 -18.47
N LYS A 121 -7.80 -21.71 -17.17
CA LYS A 121 -8.59 -20.63 -16.56
C LYS A 121 -8.27 -19.28 -17.18
N ARG A 122 -7.00 -18.98 -17.47
CA ARG A 122 -6.59 -17.73 -18.13
C ARG A 122 -7.15 -17.62 -19.55
N MET A 123 -7.06 -18.70 -20.34
CA MET A 123 -7.58 -18.73 -21.71
C MET A 123 -9.09 -18.56 -21.81
N ARG A 124 -9.82 -18.91 -20.74
CA ARG A 124 -11.27 -18.77 -20.65
C ARG A 124 -11.73 -17.39 -20.16
N GLN A 125 -10.84 -16.53 -19.64
CA GLN A 125 -11.22 -15.18 -19.22
C GLN A 125 -11.66 -14.34 -20.43
N GLY A 126 -12.78 -13.63 -20.29
CA GLY A 126 -13.34 -12.80 -21.37
C GLY A 126 -12.38 -11.69 -21.77
N ARG A 127 -11.80 -11.80 -22.95
CA ARG A 127 -10.84 -10.85 -23.55
C ARG A 127 -11.22 -10.52 -24.98
N ARG A 128 -10.55 -9.54 -25.57
CA ARG A 128 -10.80 -9.14 -26.96
C ARG A 128 -10.38 -10.28 -27.91
N PRO A 129 -11.11 -10.50 -29.02
CA PRO A 129 -10.68 -11.47 -30.02
C PRO A 129 -9.25 -11.19 -30.49
N PHE A 130 -8.46 -12.25 -30.69
CA PHE A 130 -7.05 -12.21 -31.13
C PHE A 130 -6.05 -11.56 -30.16
N GLU A 131 -6.45 -11.27 -28.92
CA GLU A 131 -5.54 -10.78 -27.89
C GLU A 131 -4.61 -11.92 -27.41
N PRO A 132 -3.27 -11.75 -27.46
CA PRO A 132 -2.34 -12.72 -26.87
C PRO A 132 -2.52 -12.82 -25.36
N VAL A 133 -2.57 -14.05 -24.83
CA VAL A 133 -2.70 -14.32 -23.40
C VAL A 133 -1.36 -14.83 -22.85
N PRO A 134 -0.71 -14.11 -21.91
CA PRO A 134 0.49 -14.61 -21.25
C PRO A 134 0.17 -15.80 -20.34
N ILE A 135 0.71 -16.96 -20.69
CA ILE A 135 0.52 -18.22 -19.97
C ILE A 135 1.67 -18.51 -19.01
N LEU A 136 2.91 -18.20 -19.37
CA LEU A 136 4.07 -18.36 -18.50
C LEU A 136 4.95 -17.10 -18.54
N PHE A 137 5.56 -16.76 -17.42
CA PHE A 137 6.45 -15.61 -17.27
C PHE A 137 7.84 -16.10 -16.87
N GLU A 138 8.88 -15.32 -17.14
CA GLU A 138 10.27 -15.63 -16.75
C GLU A 138 10.75 -16.99 -17.27
N LEU A 139 10.55 -17.23 -18.57
CA LEU A 139 11.09 -18.42 -19.24
C LEU A 139 12.61 -18.47 -19.09
N THR A 140 13.12 -19.63 -18.68
CA THR A 140 14.56 -19.90 -18.70
C THR A 140 15.04 -20.11 -20.14
N GLU A 141 16.34 -19.92 -20.40
CA GLU A 141 16.91 -20.18 -21.73
C GLU A 141 16.64 -21.62 -22.21
N GLU A 142 16.66 -22.58 -21.29
CA GLU A 142 16.32 -23.97 -21.59
C GLU A 142 14.85 -24.12 -22.02
N GLN A 143 13.92 -23.48 -21.32
CA GLN A 143 12.50 -23.50 -21.69
C GLN A 143 12.27 -22.83 -23.06
N ILE A 144 12.94 -21.71 -23.33
CA ILE A 144 12.90 -21.03 -24.63
C ILE A 144 13.41 -21.97 -25.73
N ALA A 145 14.53 -22.66 -25.50
CA ALA A 145 15.07 -23.62 -26.47
C ALA A 145 14.10 -24.80 -26.71
N ARG A 146 13.49 -25.36 -25.66
CA ARG A 146 12.50 -26.45 -25.77
C ARG A 146 11.27 -26.01 -26.57
N ILE A 147 10.78 -24.78 -26.36
CA ILE A 147 9.68 -24.20 -27.15
C ILE A 147 10.11 -24.00 -28.60
N ALA A 148 11.29 -23.44 -28.84
CA ALA A 148 11.78 -23.17 -30.19
C ALA A 148 11.88 -24.43 -31.05
N VAL A 149 12.36 -25.54 -30.48
CA VAL A 149 12.44 -26.84 -31.17
C VAL A 149 11.05 -27.42 -31.45
N ASN A 150 10.09 -27.21 -30.56
CA ASN A 150 8.71 -27.71 -30.69
C ASN A 150 7.74 -26.70 -31.32
N GLN A 151 8.22 -25.57 -31.84
CA GLN A 151 7.38 -24.47 -32.33
C GLN A 151 6.38 -24.91 -33.42
N PHE A 152 6.74 -25.92 -34.22
CA PHE A 152 5.86 -26.50 -35.25
C PHE A 152 4.62 -27.22 -34.67
N ARG A 153 4.68 -27.67 -33.41
CA ARG A 153 3.56 -28.30 -32.66
C ARG A 153 2.71 -27.29 -31.90
N LEU A 154 3.14 -26.03 -31.83
CA LEU A 154 2.58 -25.00 -30.97
C LEU A 154 2.00 -23.83 -31.79
N PRO A 155 0.96 -24.07 -32.61
CA PRO A 155 0.32 -23.00 -33.37
C PRO A 155 -0.24 -21.93 -32.42
N GLY A 156 -0.08 -20.65 -32.77
CA GLY A 156 -0.60 -19.54 -31.99
C GLY A 156 0.17 -19.22 -30.70
N VAL A 157 1.27 -19.91 -30.42
CA VAL A 157 2.15 -19.68 -29.26
C VAL A 157 3.38 -18.90 -29.70
N GLU A 158 3.78 -17.92 -28.91
CA GLU A 158 4.95 -17.08 -29.16
C GLU A 158 5.68 -16.74 -27.87
N VAL A 159 7.02 -16.61 -27.97
CA VAL A 159 7.86 -16.10 -26.90
C VAL A 159 8.01 -14.60 -27.09
N VAL A 160 7.53 -13.82 -26.14
CA VAL A 160 7.50 -12.36 -26.21
C VAL A 160 8.36 -11.79 -25.10
N ALA A 161 9.28 -10.89 -25.47
CA ALA A 161 10.02 -10.10 -24.51
C ALA A 161 9.09 -9.01 -23.92
N GLN A 162 8.92 -9.02 -22.60
CA GLN A 162 8.13 -8.03 -21.88
C GLN A 162 8.90 -7.52 -20.69
N LEU A 163 8.58 -6.31 -20.24
CA LEU A 163 9.10 -5.77 -19.00
C LEU A 163 8.25 -6.28 -17.83
N VAL A 164 8.91 -6.88 -16.85
CA VAL A 164 8.28 -7.38 -15.62
C VAL A 164 8.80 -6.55 -14.45
N ARG A 165 7.90 -6.19 -13.54
CA ARG A 165 8.24 -5.43 -12.34
C ARG A 165 9.16 -6.26 -11.44
N HIS A 166 10.18 -5.64 -10.87
CA HIS A 166 11.10 -6.31 -9.98
C HIS A 166 11.43 -5.40 -8.79
N TYR A 167 11.58 -6.00 -7.61
CA TYR A 167 11.85 -5.32 -6.35
C TYR A 167 13.19 -5.79 -5.78
N PRO A 168 14.31 -5.10 -6.08
CA PRO A 168 15.64 -5.53 -5.66
C PRO A 168 15.82 -5.66 -4.16
N GLN A 169 15.10 -4.84 -3.39
CA GLN A 169 15.17 -4.81 -1.93
C GLN A 169 14.19 -5.80 -1.25
N GLY A 170 13.41 -6.55 -2.04
CA GLY A 170 12.52 -7.60 -1.55
C GLY A 170 11.64 -7.18 -0.37
N ALA A 171 11.79 -7.92 0.73
CA ALA A 171 10.93 -7.79 1.91
C ALA A 171 11.05 -6.45 2.66
N HIS A 172 12.13 -5.69 2.46
CA HIS A 172 12.37 -4.43 3.18
C HIS A 172 11.29 -3.37 2.91
N PHE A 173 10.70 -3.38 1.71
CA PHE A 173 9.70 -2.38 1.28
C PHE A 173 8.35 -2.98 0.88
N ALA A 174 8.10 -4.26 1.19
CA ALA A 174 6.90 -4.97 0.76
C ALA A 174 5.58 -4.31 1.23
N HIS A 175 5.56 -3.70 2.41
CA HIS A 175 4.36 -3.04 2.95
C HIS A 175 4.25 -1.54 2.62
N SER A 176 5.38 -0.86 2.39
CA SER A 176 5.41 0.56 2.04
C SER A 176 5.26 0.77 0.54
N VAL A 177 6.11 0.12 -0.27
CA VAL A 177 6.03 0.18 -1.73
C VAL A 177 4.92 -0.71 -2.27
N GLY A 178 4.70 -1.87 -1.65
CA GLY A 178 3.70 -2.81 -2.10
C GLY A 178 4.22 -3.70 -3.22
N TYR A 179 3.29 -4.24 -4.01
CA TYR A 179 3.62 -5.08 -5.15
C TYR A 179 2.63 -4.89 -6.30
N MET A 180 3.08 -5.23 -7.50
CA MET A 180 2.24 -5.40 -8.67
C MET A 180 1.69 -6.81 -8.73
N GLY A 181 0.46 -6.94 -9.20
CA GLY A 181 -0.14 -8.23 -9.47
C GLY A 181 -1.05 -8.16 -10.68
N ARG A 182 -1.44 -9.33 -11.18
CA ARG A 182 -2.31 -9.41 -12.36
C ARG A 182 -3.64 -8.72 -12.15
N ILE A 183 -4.13 -8.07 -13.20
CA ILE A 183 -5.46 -7.46 -13.21
C ILE A 183 -6.52 -8.56 -13.08
N ASN A 184 -7.42 -8.43 -12.11
CA ASN A 184 -8.54 -9.34 -11.93
C ASN A 184 -9.83 -8.81 -12.57
N GLU A 185 -10.87 -9.65 -12.66
CA GLU A 185 -12.15 -9.29 -13.30
C GLU A 185 -12.87 -8.11 -12.63
N LYS A 186 -12.65 -7.87 -11.33
CA LYS A 186 -13.26 -6.72 -10.63
C LYS A 186 -12.57 -5.42 -11.03
N GLU A 187 -11.24 -5.43 -11.07
CA GLU A 187 -10.43 -4.28 -11.46
C GLU A 187 -10.67 -3.93 -12.93
N LEU A 188 -10.73 -4.93 -13.81
CA LEU A 188 -10.98 -4.71 -15.25
C LEU A 188 -12.25 -3.92 -15.55
N LYS A 189 -13.27 -4.00 -14.67
CA LYS A 189 -14.52 -3.22 -14.80
C LYS A 189 -14.37 -1.75 -14.43
N SER A 190 -13.35 -1.40 -13.65
CA SER A 190 -13.10 -0.04 -13.15
C SER A 190 -11.98 0.69 -13.89
N LEU A 191 -11.12 -0.05 -14.59
CA LEU A 191 -9.99 0.51 -15.32
C LEU A 191 -10.42 1.08 -16.66
N ASP A 192 -9.68 2.07 -17.14
CA ASP A 192 -9.84 2.58 -18.49
C ASP A 192 -9.46 1.47 -19.50
N PRO A 193 -10.42 0.95 -20.28
CA PRO A 193 -10.17 -0.13 -21.23
C PRO A 193 -9.28 0.29 -22.41
N VAL A 194 -9.09 1.59 -22.63
CA VAL A 194 -8.14 2.12 -23.60
C VAL A 194 -6.76 2.17 -22.98
N ASN A 195 -6.57 2.92 -21.90
CA ASN A 195 -5.23 3.09 -21.31
C ASN A 195 -4.61 1.77 -20.82
N TYR A 196 -5.41 0.81 -20.36
CA TYR A 196 -4.92 -0.50 -19.93
C TYR A 196 -4.84 -1.53 -21.07
N SER A 197 -5.05 -1.12 -22.32
CA SER A 197 -4.86 -2.03 -23.45
C SER A 197 -3.39 -2.48 -23.54
N GLY A 198 -3.16 -3.78 -23.60
CA GLY A 198 -1.81 -4.37 -23.55
C GLY A 198 -1.15 -4.35 -22.16
N THR A 199 -1.79 -3.80 -21.12
CA THR A 199 -1.29 -3.86 -19.74
C THR A 199 -2.01 -4.99 -18.99
N HIS A 200 -1.25 -5.87 -18.33
CA HIS A 200 -1.81 -7.04 -17.64
C HIS A 200 -1.60 -7.06 -16.12
N HIS A 201 -0.83 -6.10 -15.60
CA HIS A 201 -0.51 -5.97 -14.19
C HIS A 201 -0.90 -4.59 -13.68
N ILE A 202 -1.19 -4.49 -12.40
CA ILE A 202 -1.56 -3.26 -11.70
C ILE A 202 -1.00 -3.31 -10.28
N GLY A 203 -0.63 -2.16 -9.72
CA GLY A 203 -0.31 -2.03 -8.31
C GLY A 203 -1.47 -2.51 -7.43
N LYS A 204 -1.16 -3.34 -6.43
CA LYS A 204 -2.14 -3.94 -5.52
C LYS A 204 -2.19 -3.26 -4.16
N THR A 205 -1.03 -2.87 -3.65
CA THR A 205 -0.86 -2.29 -2.32
C THR A 205 0.21 -1.20 -2.35
N GLY A 206 0.38 -0.48 -1.23
CA GLY A 206 1.47 0.49 -1.05
C GLY A 206 1.49 1.63 -2.08
N ILE A 207 2.68 2.15 -2.33
CA ILE A 207 2.96 3.19 -3.34
C ILE A 207 2.58 2.74 -4.74
N GLU A 208 2.82 1.47 -5.08
CA GLU A 208 2.45 0.90 -6.37
C GLU A 208 0.95 1.09 -6.65
N ARG A 209 0.10 0.94 -5.62
CA ARG A 209 -1.35 1.16 -5.75
C ARG A 209 -1.75 2.62 -5.68
N PHE A 210 -1.15 3.38 -4.76
CA PHE A 210 -1.56 4.77 -4.51
C PHE A 210 -1.25 5.64 -5.73
N TYR A 211 -0.02 5.53 -6.26
CA TYR A 211 0.45 6.27 -7.43
C TYR A 211 0.32 5.46 -8.72
N GLU A 212 -0.65 4.53 -8.80
CA GLU A 212 -0.90 3.77 -10.03
C GLU A 212 -1.10 4.67 -11.26
N PRO A 213 -1.90 5.76 -11.20
CA PRO A 213 -2.09 6.64 -12.36
C PRO A 213 -0.79 7.28 -12.86
N GLU A 214 0.09 7.69 -11.95
CA GLU A 214 1.36 8.33 -12.25
C GLU A 214 2.39 7.30 -12.73
N LEU A 215 2.47 6.15 -12.07
CA LEU A 215 3.42 5.08 -12.38
C LEU A 215 3.08 4.35 -13.68
N HIS A 216 1.80 4.21 -14.04
CA HIS A 216 1.38 3.45 -15.22
C HIS A 216 1.82 4.12 -16.52
N GLY A 217 1.61 5.43 -16.67
CA GLY A 217 1.85 6.15 -17.91
C GLY A 217 0.64 6.11 -18.86
N GLN A 218 0.89 6.34 -20.15
CA GLN A 218 -0.18 6.34 -21.17
C GLN A 218 0.16 5.40 -22.32
N VAL A 219 -0.82 4.61 -22.73
CA VAL A 219 -0.68 3.63 -23.82
C VAL A 219 -0.46 4.32 -25.17
N GLY A 220 0.47 3.77 -25.94
CA GLY A 220 0.66 4.09 -27.35
C GLY A 220 -0.09 3.09 -28.22
N TYR A 221 0.03 3.24 -29.54
CA TYR A 221 -0.53 2.26 -30.47
C TYR A 221 0.18 2.29 -31.81
N GLU A 222 0.10 1.18 -32.52
CA GLU A 222 0.53 1.08 -33.91
C GLU A 222 -0.58 0.50 -34.79
N GLU A 223 -0.71 1.06 -35.99
CA GLU A 223 -1.58 0.56 -37.04
C GLU A 223 -0.74 -0.38 -37.92
N VAL A 224 -1.07 -1.67 -37.91
CA VAL A 224 -0.32 -2.70 -38.64
C VAL A 224 -1.17 -3.31 -39.75
N GLU A 225 -0.55 -3.51 -40.91
CA GLU A 225 -1.14 -4.30 -41.98
C GLU A 225 -0.85 -5.77 -41.73
N THR A 226 -1.88 -6.62 -41.67
CA THR A 226 -1.70 -8.06 -41.44
C THR A 226 -2.14 -8.89 -42.64
N ASN A 227 -1.54 -10.07 -42.80
CA ASN A 227 -2.01 -11.05 -43.78
C ASN A 227 -3.20 -11.87 -43.23
N ALA A 228 -3.80 -12.72 -44.08
CA ALA A 228 -4.92 -13.60 -43.68
C ALA A 228 -4.61 -14.58 -42.52
N ARG A 229 -3.35 -14.72 -42.11
CA ARG A 229 -2.90 -15.52 -40.96
C ARG A 229 -2.58 -14.66 -39.72
N GLY A 230 -2.84 -13.36 -39.78
CA GLY A 230 -2.59 -12.39 -38.70
C GLY A 230 -1.12 -12.01 -38.49
N ARG A 231 -0.21 -12.38 -39.40
CA ARG A 231 1.19 -11.93 -39.32
C ARG A 231 1.28 -10.48 -39.77
N VAL A 232 1.99 -9.67 -39.00
CA VAL A 232 2.29 -8.27 -39.33
C VAL A 232 3.18 -8.24 -40.57
N LEU A 233 2.74 -7.55 -41.62
CA LEU A 233 3.48 -7.31 -42.85
C LEU A 233 4.27 -6.00 -42.75
N ARG A 234 3.61 -4.93 -42.29
CA ARG A 234 4.22 -3.61 -42.09
C ARG A 234 3.46 -2.78 -41.05
N VAL A 235 4.16 -1.83 -40.45
CA VAL A 235 3.58 -0.77 -39.61
C VAL A 235 3.25 0.43 -40.50
N LEU A 236 1.99 0.88 -40.49
CA LEU A 236 1.49 2.01 -41.25
C LEU A 236 1.66 3.32 -40.49
N LYS A 237 1.36 3.30 -39.19
CA LYS A 237 1.43 4.45 -38.29
C LYS A 237 1.77 3.97 -36.89
N ARG A 238 2.53 4.78 -36.14
CA ARG A 238 2.89 4.49 -34.76
C ARG A 238 2.83 5.76 -33.93
N THR A 239 2.25 5.63 -32.75
CA THR A 239 2.25 6.64 -31.69
C THR A 239 2.88 5.98 -30.48
N ASP A 240 4.04 6.49 -30.06
CA ASP A 240 4.76 5.91 -28.92
C ASP A 240 3.99 6.15 -27.61
N PRO A 241 4.06 5.20 -26.65
CA PRO A 241 3.49 5.39 -25.33
C PRO A 241 4.23 6.48 -24.56
N ILE A 242 3.55 7.07 -23.59
CA ILE A 242 4.17 7.98 -22.61
C ILE A 242 4.56 7.13 -21.39
N PRO A 243 5.86 7.07 -21.03
CA PRO A 243 6.30 6.39 -19.81
C PRO A 243 5.61 6.90 -18.56
N GLY A 244 5.47 6.03 -17.56
CA GLY A 244 5.07 6.43 -16.22
C GLY A 244 6.12 7.32 -15.55
N LYS A 245 5.68 8.10 -14.58
CA LYS A 245 6.52 9.03 -13.81
C LYS A 245 7.35 8.28 -12.79
N ASP A 246 8.62 8.63 -12.70
CA ASP A 246 9.51 8.14 -11.65
C ASP A 246 9.16 8.78 -10.31
N ILE A 247 9.25 7.99 -9.23
CA ILE A 247 8.97 8.43 -7.86
C ILE A 247 10.22 8.27 -7.01
N VAL A 248 10.59 9.33 -6.31
CA VAL A 248 11.61 9.30 -5.26
C VAL A 248 10.90 9.29 -3.93
N LEU A 249 11.15 8.27 -3.13
CA LEU A 249 10.58 8.12 -1.78
C LEU A 249 11.40 8.92 -0.75
N SER A 250 10.77 9.25 0.37
CA SER A 250 11.42 9.81 1.56
C SER A 250 12.14 8.75 2.41
N LEU A 251 11.83 7.47 2.17
CA LEU A 251 12.43 6.32 2.84
C LEU A 251 13.94 6.26 2.60
N ASP A 252 14.67 5.88 3.64
CA ASP A 252 16.11 5.59 3.60
C ASP A 252 16.32 4.09 3.81
N ILE A 253 16.94 3.42 2.83
CA ILE A 253 17.16 1.96 2.93
C ILE A 253 18.01 1.57 4.15
N LYS A 254 19.04 2.35 4.51
CA LYS A 254 19.92 2.02 5.64
C LYS A 254 19.18 2.17 6.96
N LEU A 255 18.33 3.20 7.09
CA LEU A 255 17.49 3.36 8.27
C LEU A 255 16.41 2.26 8.35
N GLN A 256 15.83 1.86 7.21
CA GLN A 256 14.88 0.76 7.12
C GLN A 256 15.50 -0.55 7.63
N GLU A 257 16.69 -0.92 7.14
CA GLU A 257 17.45 -2.10 7.58
C GLU A 257 17.81 -2.01 9.07
N ALA A 258 18.26 -0.86 9.55
CA ALA A 258 18.57 -0.65 10.96
C ALA A 258 17.33 -0.81 11.86
N ALA A 259 16.16 -0.34 11.41
CA ALA A 259 14.90 -0.50 12.13
C ALA A 259 14.43 -1.96 12.17
N GLU A 260 14.62 -2.71 11.09
CA GLU A 260 14.34 -4.14 11.04
C GLU A 260 15.28 -4.95 11.95
N ALA A 261 16.57 -4.66 11.89
CA ALA A 261 17.58 -5.27 12.75
C ALA A 261 17.28 -4.98 14.23
N ALA A 262 16.89 -3.74 14.56
CA ALA A 262 16.51 -3.36 15.92
C ALA A 262 15.25 -4.09 16.40
N LEU A 263 14.27 -4.36 15.52
CA LEU A 263 13.13 -5.22 15.86
C LEU A 263 13.55 -6.68 16.09
N GLY A 264 14.62 -7.17 15.48
CA GLY A 264 15.23 -8.47 15.80
C GLY A 264 14.27 -9.66 15.61
N GLY A 265 13.47 -9.65 14.53
CA GLY A 265 12.51 -10.72 14.21
C GLY A 265 11.22 -10.72 15.05
N ARG A 266 11.04 -9.76 15.97
CA ARG A 266 9.81 -9.63 16.76
C ARG A 266 8.66 -9.12 15.90
N ARG A 267 7.45 -9.61 16.17
CA ARG A 267 6.21 -9.10 15.56
C ARG A 267 5.97 -7.67 15.99
N GLY A 268 5.88 -6.76 15.03
CA GLY A 268 5.81 -5.35 15.37
C GLY A 268 5.84 -4.42 14.17
N ALA A 269 5.84 -3.14 14.49
CA ALA A 269 5.88 -2.05 13.55
C ALA A 269 6.81 -0.94 14.04
N VAL A 270 7.49 -0.30 13.09
CA VAL A 270 8.28 0.92 13.31
C VAL A 270 7.85 1.96 12.30
N VAL A 271 7.68 3.19 12.76
CA VAL A 271 7.55 4.37 11.90
C VAL A 271 8.56 5.40 12.36
N ALA A 272 9.42 5.86 11.46
CA ALA A 272 10.29 7.00 11.66
C ALA A 272 9.87 8.14 10.73
N LEU A 273 9.70 9.35 11.28
CA LEU A 273 9.28 10.55 10.55
C LEU A 273 10.30 11.67 10.76
N ASP A 274 10.50 12.52 9.77
CA ASP A 274 11.00 13.87 9.97
C ASP A 274 9.83 14.77 10.43
N PRO A 275 9.84 15.31 11.66
CA PRO A 275 8.74 16.13 12.16
C PRO A 275 8.54 17.45 11.41
N ALA A 276 9.59 17.99 10.79
CA ALA A 276 9.55 19.30 10.13
C ALA A 276 8.91 19.23 8.74
N THR A 277 8.95 18.07 8.09
CA THR A 277 8.47 17.87 6.72
C THR A 277 7.30 16.88 6.64
N GLY A 278 7.17 15.95 7.59
CA GLY A 278 6.27 14.81 7.48
C GLY A 278 6.82 13.67 6.60
N GLU A 279 8.07 13.78 6.13
CA GLU A 279 8.72 12.72 5.36
C GLU A 279 8.85 11.45 6.22
N VAL A 280 8.40 10.31 5.70
CA VAL A 280 8.54 9.01 6.34
C VAL A 280 9.92 8.43 6.02
N LEU A 281 10.79 8.39 7.01
CA LEU A 281 12.18 7.96 6.87
C LEU A 281 12.34 6.45 6.88
N ALA A 282 11.52 5.76 7.68
CA ALA A 282 11.44 4.30 7.72
C ALA A 282 10.02 3.85 8.09
N MET A 283 9.57 2.76 7.48
CA MET A 283 8.25 2.18 7.66
C MET A 283 8.33 0.65 7.65
N VAL A 284 8.49 0.05 8.83
CA VAL A 284 8.72 -1.39 8.98
C VAL A 284 7.48 -2.06 9.56
N SER A 285 7.07 -3.19 8.98
CA SER A 285 6.05 -4.08 9.53
C SER A 285 6.56 -5.52 9.47
N GLN A 286 6.72 -6.15 10.63
CA GLN A 286 7.30 -7.49 10.76
C GLN A 286 6.31 -8.49 11.37
N PRO A 287 6.28 -9.75 10.89
CA PRO A 287 7.05 -10.28 9.74
C PRO A 287 6.62 -9.70 8.39
N SER A 288 7.55 -9.66 7.44
CA SER A 288 7.33 -9.24 6.04
C SER A 288 7.27 -10.41 5.06
N PHE A 289 7.19 -10.13 3.76
CA PHE A 289 7.13 -11.10 2.67
C PHE A 289 7.87 -10.59 1.44
N ASP A 290 8.24 -11.48 0.52
CA ASP A 290 8.85 -11.10 -0.76
C ASP A 290 7.77 -10.65 -1.78
N PRO A 291 7.76 -9.38 -2.22
CA PRO A 291 6.80 -8.88 -3.19
C PRO A 291 6.99 -9.46 -4.59
N ASN A 292 8.19 -9.96 -4.94
CA ASN A 292 8.46 -10.51 -6.27
C ASN A 292 7.61 -11.76 -6.56
N LEU A 293 7.27 -12.54 -5.52
CA LEU A 293 6.40 -13.72 -5.64
C LEU A 293 5.03 -13.38 -6.23
N PHE A 294 4.54 -12.15 -6.10
CA PHE A 294 3.23 -11.75 -6.58
C PHE A 294 3.22 -11.24 -8.02
N VAL A 295 4.36 -10.75 -8.53
CA VAL A 295 4.44 -10.11 -9.84
C VAL A 295 4.09 -11.09 -10.94
N THR A 296 4.78 -12.23 -10.99
CA THR A 296 4.59 -13.26 -12.01
C THR A 296 3.45 -14.23 -11.67
N GLY A 297 2.85 -14.10 -10.48
CA GLY A 297 1.73 -14.91 -9.99
C GLY A 297 2.17 -15.94 -8.97
N ILE A 298 1.88 -15.67 -7.70
CA ILE A 298 2.26 -16.52 -6.56
C ILE A 298 1.62 -17.91 -6.65
N SER A 299 2.40 -18.94 -6.33
CA SER A 299 1.90 -20.32 -6.26
C SER A 299 0.88 -20.49 -5.13
N PHE A 300 -0.06 -21.42 -5.29
CA PHE A 300 -1.05 -21.72 -4.26
C PHE A 300 -0.41 -22.09 -2.92
N LYS A 301 0.70 -22.83 -2.95
CA LYS A 301 1.45 -23.24 -1.75
C LYS A 301 2.08 -22.04 -1.04
N ALA A 302 2.87 -21.24 -1.75
CA ALA A 302 3.53 -20.07 -1.16
C ALA A 302 2.51 -19.03 -0.66
N TYR A 303 1.41 -18.84 -1.38
CA TYR A 303 0.34 -17.97 -0.93
C TYR A 303 -0.37 -18.51 0.32
N ALA A 304 -0.61 -19.82 0.41
CA ALA A 304 -1.18 -20.44 1.60
C ALA A 304 -0.27 -20.27 2.83
N GLU A 305 1.06 -20.42 2.68
CA GLU A 305 2.02 -20.18 3.75
C GLU A 305 1.93 -18.75 4.32
N LEU A 306 1.76 -17.75 3.45
CA LEU A 306 1.60 -16.35 3.87
C LEU A 306 0.19 -16.05 4.46
N ARG A 307 -0.87 -16.59 3.84
CA ARG A 307 -2.27 -16.37 4.23
C ARG A 307 -2.62 -17.03 5.55
N ASP A 308 -2.17 -18.27 5.73
CA ASP A 308 -2.54 -19.12 6.86
C ASP A 308 -1.53 -19.00 8.01
N SER A 309 -0.45 -18.23 7.82
CA SER A 309 0.49 -17.90 8.88
C SER A 309 -0.20 -17.15 10.03
N ILE A 310 -0.02 -17.68 11.23
CA ILE A 310 -0.48 -17.08 12.47
C ILE A 310 0.13 -15.68 12.72
N ASP A 311 1.30 -15.41 12.13
CA ASP A 311 2.01 -14.15 12.27
C ASP A 311 1.64 -13.11 11.23
N ARG A 312 0.74 -13.45 10.30
CA ARG A 312 0.11 -12.53 9.34
C ARG A 312 1.14 -11.62 8.63
N PRO A 313 2.07 -12.18 7.85
CA PRO A 313 3.09 -11.39 7.15
C PRO A 313 2.50 -10.42 6.12
N LEU A 314 1.34 -10.73 5.51
CA LEU A 314 0.65 -9.83 4.59
C LEU A 314 -0.01 -8.62 5.27
N PHE A 315 -0.11 -8.61 6.61
CA PHE A 315 -0.78 -7.56 7.35
C PHE A 315 0.15 -6.39 7.64
N ASN A 316 -0.16 -5.23 7.07
CA ASN A 316 0.55 -3.99 7.34
C ASN A 316 0.21 -3.46 8.74
N ARG A 317 1.07 -3.74 9.72
CA ARG A 317 0.89 -3.33 11.11
C ARG A 317 1.01 -1.82 11.33
N VAL A 318 1.75 -1.12 10.46
CA VAL A 318 1.91 0.33 10.54
C VAL A 318 0.61 1.06 10.23
N LEU A 319 -0.10 0.65 9.18
CA LEU A 319 -1.29 1.36 8.68
C LEU A 319 -2.61 0.77 9.16
N ARG A 320 -2.64 -0.53 9.45
CA ARG A 320 -3.88 -1.27 9.75
C ARG A 320 -3.88 -1.90 11.14
N GLY A 321 -2.72 -1.96 11.80
CA GLY A 321 -2.62 -2.44 13.17
C GLY A 321 -3.31 -1.46 14.12
N LEU A 322 -4.45 -1.87 14.68
CA LEU A 322 -5.20 -1.09 15.65
C LEU A 322 -4.89 -1.58 17.05
N TYR A 323 -4.25 -0.72 17.84
CA TYR A 323 -3.83 -1.04 19.19
C TYR A 323 -4.25 0.08 20.15
N PRO A 324 -4.54 -0.22 21.43
CA PRO A 324 -4.66 0.81 22.43
C PRO A 324 -3.31 1.56 22.54
N PRO A 325 -3.27 2.89 22.42
CA PRO A 325 -2.02 3.64 22.53
C PRO A 325 -1.39 3.53 23.92
N GLY A 326 -2.20 3.29 24.95
CA GLY A 326 -1.74 3.29 26.33
C GLY A 326 -1.06 4.61 26.69
N SER A 327 -0.04 4.52 27.54
CA SER A 327 0.62 5.70 28.09
C SER A 327 1.39 6.57 27.09
N THR A 328 1.50 6.18 25.81
CA THR A 328 2.16 7.01 24.79
C THR A 328 1.38 8.29 24.48
N ILE A 329 0.06 8.31 24.72
CA ILE A 329 -0.79 9.48 24.44
C ILE A 329 -0.78 10.54 25.56
N LYS A 330 -0.27 10.18 26.75
CA LYS A 330 -0.25 11.06 27.93
C LYS A 330 0.35 12.45 27.68
N PRO A 331 1.42 12.63 26.89
CA PRO A 331 1.91 13.97 26.52
C PRO A 331 0.85 14.84 25.84
N ALA A 332 0.11 14.28 24.88
CA ALA A 332 -0.98 14.98 24.20
C ALA A 332 -2.16 15.30 25.16
N VAL A 333 -2.48 14.37 26.08
CA VAL A 333 -3.50 14.59 27.12
C VAL A 333 -3.07 15.70 28.10
N ALA A 334 -1.78 15.75 28.45
CA ALA A 334 -1.22 16.83 29.27
C ALA A 334 -1.34 18.19 28.59
N ILE A 335 -1.00 18.28 27.30
CA ILE A 335 -1.20 19.50 26.50
C ILE A 335 -2.68 19.92 26.48
N ALA A 336 -3.60 18.98 26.26
CA ALA A 336 -5.03 19.26 26.29
C ALA A 336 -5.48 19.81 27.66
N GLY A 337 -4.92 19.27 28.74
CA GLY A 337 -5.18 19.73 30.11
C GLY A 337 -4.76 21.17 30.38
N LEU A 338 -3.53 21.49 29.99
CA LEU A 338 -2.93 22.81 30.15
C LEU A 338 -3.68 23.84 29.30
N ASP A 339 -3.88 23.54 28.02
CA ASP A 339 -4.53 24.45 27.08
C ASP A 339 -6.01 24.70 27.43
N ALA A 340 -6.72 23.67 27.89
CA ALA A 340 -8.08 23.82 28.39
C ALA A 340 -8.15 24.65 29.69
N GLY A 341 -7.03 24.83 30.41
CA GLY A 341 -6.94 25.53 31.68
C GLY A 341 -7.52 24.75 32.86
N VAL A 342 -7.67 23.42 32.72
CA VAL A 342 -8.18 22.56 33.81
C VAL A 342 -7.09 22.14 34.79
N VAL A 343 -5.83 22.27 34.37
CA VAL A 343 -4.63 22.15 35.21
C VAL A 343 -3.63 23.24 34.83
N THR A 344 -2.73 23.55 35.74
CA THR A 344 -1.59 24.46 35.55
C THR A 344 -0.28 23.68 35.76
N ALA A 345 0.86 24.28 35.38
CA ALA A 345 2.17 23.71 35.65
C ALA A 345 2.46 23.48 37.16
N SER A 346 1.79 24.23 38.05
CA SER A 346 1.90 24.10 39.50
C SER A 346 0.87 23.13 40.12
N SER A 347 -0.06 22.61 39.34
CA SER A 347 -1.09 21.68 39.82
C SER A 347 -0.45 20.39 40.31
N ARG A 348 -0.94 19.88 41.44
CA ARG A 348 -0.48 18.61 42.03
C ARG A 348 -1.65 17.71 42.35
N VAL A 349 -1.44 16.40 42.19
CA VAL A 349 -2.41 15.35 42.54
C VAL A 349 -1.75 14.43 43.56
N TYR A 350 -2.46 14.10 44.63
CA TYR A 350 -1.98 13.10 45.59
C TYR A 350 -2.29 11.70 45.06
N ASP A 351 -1.26 10.87 44.92
CA ASP A 351 -1.32 9.51 44.42
C ASP A 351 -1.09 8.48 45.54
N PRO A 352 -2.16 7.86 46.06
CA PRO A 352 -2.07 6.73 47.00
C PRO A 352 -1.93 5.37 46.29
N GLY A 353 -1.66 5.34 44.98
CA GLY A 353 -1.60 4.13 44.15
C GLY A 353 -2.88 3.79 43.41
N TYR A 354 -3.92 4.63 43.53
CA TYR A 354 -5.18 4.51 42.79
C TYR A 354 -5.91 5.85 42.71
N TYR A 355 -6.83 5.97 41.77
CA TYR A 355 -7.83 7.02 41.68
C TYR A 355 -9.23 6.45 41.92
N GLN A 356 -10.10 7.23 42.54
CA GLN A 356 -11.48 6.85 42.81
C GLN A 356 -12.39 8.02 42.44
N LEU A 357 -13.41 7.76 41.62
CA LEU A 357 -14.40 8.79 41.30
C LEU A 357 -15.17 9.19 42.56
N PRO A 358 -15.51 10.49 42.71
CA PRO A 358 -16.40 10.91 43.78
C PRO A 358 -17.71 10.12 43.74
N ASN A 359 -18.15 9.61 44.90
CA ASN A 359 -19.39 8.82 45.06
C ASN A 359 -19.41 7.43 44.40
N TYR A 360 -18.26 6.86 44.02
CA TYR A 360 -18.15 5.48 43.53
C TYR A 360 -17.05 4.73 44.27
N ASP A 361 -17.25 3.44 44.55
CA ASP A 361 -16.28 2.61 45.27
C ASP A 361 -15.20 1.98 44.37
N HIS A 362 -15.34 2.10 43.04
CA HIS A 362 -14.41 1.49 42.10
C HIS A 362 -13.06 2.23 42.10
N LYS A 363 -11.97 1.47 42.33
CA LYS A 363 -10.60 1.97 42.32
C LYS A 363 -9.92 1.70 40.98
N TYR A 364 -9.57 2.77 40.28
CA TYR A 364 -8.72 2.76 39.10
C TYR A 364 -7.26 2.72 39.55
N ARG A 365 -6.59 1.59 39.34
CA ARG A 365 -5.26 1.34 39.92
C ARG A 365 -4.17 2.04 39.11
N ASN A 366 -3.18 2.57 39.81
CA ASN A 366 -1.93 3.00 39.21
C ASN A 366 -1.00 1.78 39.03
N TRP A 367 -0.12 1.82 38.03
CA TRP A 367 0.93 0.80 37.87
C TRP A 367 1.83 0.74 39.12
N ASN A 368 2.08 1.88 39.76
CA ASN A 368 2.77 1.97 41.04
C ASN A 368 1.79 1.84 42.22
N ARG A 369 1.68 0.63 42.77
CA ARG A 369 0.67 0.30 43.81
C ARG A 369 0.87 1.00 45.14
N THR A 370 2.08 1.44 45.47
CA THR A 370 2.36 2.17 46.71
C THR A 370 2.09 3.67 46.57
N GLY A 371 1.79 4.12 45.35
CA GLY A 371 1.65 5.53 45.03
C GLY A 371 2.99 6.27 44.94
N ASP A 372 2.93 7.49 44.43
CA ASP A 372 4.05 8.43 44.33
C ASP A 372 3.91 9.65 45.25
N GLY A 373 2.88 9.71 46.11
CA GLY A 373 2.63 10.87 46.97
C GLY A 373 2.12 12.06 46.16
N TYR A 374 2.58 13.28 46.44
CA TYR A 374 2.21 14.43 45.60
C TYR A 374 2.96 14.40 44.27
N VAL A 375 2.19 14.38 43.17
CA VAL A 375 2.68 14.29 41.79
C VAL A 375 2.33 15.57 41.06
N ASP A 376 3.34 16.26 40.51
CA ASP A 376 3.20 17.37 39.57
C ASP A 376 3.27 16.87 38.10
N LEU A 377 3.09 17.79 37.14
CA LEU A 377 3.11 17.48 35.72
C LEU A 377 4.39 16.74 35.27
N ASP A 378 5.56 17.23 35.69
CA ASP A 378 6.85 16.66 35.32
C ASP A 378 6.98 15.22 35.85
N THR A 379 6.63 15.01 37.13
CA THR A 379 6.63 13.68 37.74
C THR A 379 5.60 12.76 37.09
N ALA A 380 4.42 13.29 36.73
CA ALA A 380 3.37 12.53 36.07
C ALA A 380 3.81 11.99 34.71
N ILE A 381 4.49 12.80 33.89
CA ILE A 381 5.01 12.36 32.59
C ILE A 381 6.22 11.43 32.81
N MET A 382 7.21 11.84 33.62
CA MET A 382 8.44 11.09 33.91
C MET A 382 8.18 9.65 34.38
N ARG A 383 7.26 9.50 35.34
CA ARG A 383 6.90 8.21 35.95
C ARG A 383 5.66 7.58 35.34
N SER A 384 5.08 8.21 34.31
CA SER A 384 3.86 7.74 33.67
C SER A 384 2.72 7.51 34.66
N ASN A 385 2.55 8.39 35.65
CA ASN A 385 1.66 8.19 36.80
C ASN A 385 0.19 8.16 36.38
N ASP A 386 -0.51 7.03 36.53
CA ASP A 386 -1.89 6.91 36.04
C ASP A 386 -2.87 7.78 36.84
N THR A 387 -2.69 7.90 38.16
CA THR A 387 -3.58 8.67 39.04
C THR A 387 -3.68 10.13 38.64
N TYR A 388 -2.56 10.77 38.28
CA TYR A 388 -2.56 12.13 37.75
C TYR A 388 -3.38 12.25 36.45
N PHE A 389 -3.22 11.29 35.52
CA PHE A 389 -3.94 11.31 34.24
C PHE A 389 -5.41 10.90 34.36
N TYR A 390 -5.78 10.10 35.36
CA TYR A 390 -7.18 9.87 35.71
C TYR A 390 -7.84 11.16 36.21
N ASP A 391 -7.22 11.86 37.15
CA ASP A 391 -7.71 13.15 37.64
C ASP A 391 -7.83 14.18 36.52
N LEU A 392 -6.80 14.28 35.67
CA LEU A 392 -6.79 15.17 34.52
C LEU A 392 -7.92 14.84 33.52
N ALA A 393 -8.11 13.56 33.19
CA ALA A 393 -9.17 13.14 32.28
C ALA A 393 -10.56 13.39 32.86
N HIS A 394 -10.73 13.21 34.18
CA HIS A 394 -11.97 13.57 34.86
C HIS A 394 -12.30 15.06 34.69
N LYS A 395 -11.31 15.94 34.94
CA LYS A 395 -11.44 17.39 34.82
C LYS A 395 -11.68 17.87 33.38
N LEU A 396 -11.05 17.22 32.40
CA LEU A 396 -11.27 17.51 30.98
C LEU A 396 -12.69 17.12 30.54
N GLY A 397 -13.17 15.96 30.98
CA GLY A 397 -14.36 15.33 30.44
C GLY A 397 -14.12 14.75 29.04
N ILE A 398 -14.99 13.82 28.64
CA ILE A 398 -14.83 13.10 27.36
C ILE A 398 -14.88 14.02 26.13
N ASP A 399 -15.76 15.03 26.12
CA ASP A 399 -15.99 15.83 24.92
C ASP A 399 -14.78 16.72 24.57
N ARG A 400 -14.10 17.28 25.58
CA ARG A 400 -12.83 18.00 25.35
C ARG A 400 -11.71 17.02 25.03
N LEU A 401 -11.61 15.91 25.77
CA LEU A 401 -10.56 14.91 25.54
C LEU A 401 -10.60 14.40 24.11
N SER A 402 -11.77 13.97 23.61
CA SER A 402 -11.91 13.47 22.24
C SER A 402 -11.61 14.56 21.21
N ALA A 403 -12.10 15.79 21.40
CA ALA A 403 -11.82 16.90 20.50
C ALA A 403 -10.32 17.20 20.37
N TYR A 404 -9.57 17.23 21.49
CA TYR A 404 -8.12 17.40 21.43
C TYR A 404 -7.43 16.20 20.79
N MET A 405 -7.78 14.97 21.15
CA MET A 405 -7.12 13.78 20.57
C MET A 405 -7.36 13.68 19.05
N SER A 406 -8.54 14.09 18.57
CA SER A 406 -8.80 14.24 17.13
C SER A 406 -7.91 15.30 16.48
N LYS A 407 -7.67 16.45 17.13
CA LYS A 407 -6.68 17.45 16.64
C LYS A 407 -5.26 16.89 16.55
N PHE A 408 -4.91 15.88 17.35
CA PHE A 408 -3.63 15.16 17.28
C PHE A 408 -3.60 14.02 16.24
N GLY A 409 -4.69 13.77 15.51
CA GLY A 409 -4.73 12.73 14.49
C GLY A 409 -5.31 11.39 14.94
N ILE A 410 -5.72 11.25 16.21
CA ILE A 410 -6.27 9.98 16.70
C ILE A 410 -7.72 9.81 16.21
N GLY A 411 -8.01 8.66 15.63
CA GLY A 411 -9.36 8.35 15.11
C GLY A 411 -9.63 8.87 13.70
N GLN A 412 -8.60 9.33 12.97
CA GLN A 412 -8.70 9.76 11.57
C GLN A 412 -7.50 9.30 10.75
N LYS A 413 -7.64 9.30 9.42
CA LYS A 413 -6.51 9.07 8.50
C LYS A 413 -5.58 10.29 8.53
N VAL A 414 -4.29 10.08 8.72
CA VAL A 414 -3.29 11.15 8.84
C VAL A 414 -2.35 11.22 7.65
N SER A 415 -2.15 10.13 6.91
CA SER A 415 -1.21 10.09 5.77
C SER A 415 -1.69 10.92 4.60
N LEU A 416 -0.75 11.44 3.81
CA LEU A 416 -1.03 12.10 2.53
C LEU A 416 -1.20 11.08 1.40
N ASP A 417 -0.32 10.08 1.33
CA ASP A 417 -0.11 9.25 0.14
C ASP A 417 -0.02 7.73 0.41
N MET A 418 -0.64 7.26 1.50
CA MET A 418 -0.61 5.83 1.86
C MET A 418 -1.95 5.14 1.61
N PHE A 419 -1.90 4.07 0.83
CA PHE A 419 -3.07 3.23 0.57
C PHE A 419 -3.46 2.39 1.80
N GLU A 420 -4.77 2.13 1.96
CA GLU A 420 -5.31 1.25 3.01
C GLU A 420 -5.09 1.68 4.48
N GLU A 421 -4.83 2.96 4.73
CA GLU A 421 -4.79 3.49 6.10
C GLU A 421 -6.12 3.27 6.84
N SER A 422 -6.04 2.66 8.03
CA SER A 422 -7.18 2.54 8.95
C SER A 422 -7.30 3.80 9.81
N PRO A 423 -8.50 4.37 9.98
CA PRO A 423 -8.68 5.60 10.75
C PRO A 423 -8.47 5.42 12.27
N GLY A 424 -8.35 4.19 12.78
CA GLY A 424 -8.38 3.96 14.22
C GLY A 424 -9.73 4.32 14.85
N LEU A 425 -9.72 4.63 16.14
CA LEU A 425 -10.91 4.99 16.90
C LEU A 425 -10.58 5.96 18.04
N MET A 426 -11.08 7.19 17.93
CA MET A 426 -11.21 8.10 19.06
C MET A 426 -12.68 8.10 19.52
N PRO A 427 -13.03 7.41 20.62
CA PRO A 427 -14.42 7.27 21.06
C PRO A 427 -15.02 8.60 21.54
N THR A 428 -16.29 8.81 21.22
CA THR A 428 -17.12 9.92 21.72
C THR A 428 -18.41 9.39 22.34
N ARG A 429 -19.19 10.28 22.96
CA ARG A 429 -20.52 9.94 23.49
C ARG A 429 -21.45 9.46 22.37
N GLU A 430 -21.40 10.14 21.23
CA GLU A 430 -22.19 9.85 20.03
C GLU A 430 -21.81 8.49 19.44
N TRP A 431 -20.51 8.23 19.32
CA TRP A 431 -20.00 6.94 18.86
C TRP A 431 -20.51 5.79 19.75
N LYS A 432 -20.44 5.94 21.07
CA LYS A 432 -20.88 4.89 22.00
C LYS A 432 -22.39 4.68 21.92
N ARG A 433 -23.17 5.75 21.82
CA ARG A 433 -24.62 5.67 21.64
C ARG A 433 -24.99 4.95 20.34
N ALA A 434 -24.31 5.28 19.24
CA ALA A 434 -24.57 4.69 17.93
C ALA A 434 -24.18 3.20 17.84
N THR A 435 -23.01 2.84 18.38
CA THR A 435 -22.44 1.49 18.21
C THR A 435 -22.79 0.51 19.33
N ARG A 436 -22.94 1.00 20.57
CA ARG A 436 -23.19 0.17 21.76
C ARG A 436 -24.59 0.34 22.33
N ARG A 437 -25.37 1.31 21.84
CA ARG A 437 -26.72 1.66 22.38
C ARG A 437 -26.68 1.94 23.89
N GLN A 438 -25.60 2.54 24.36
CA GLN A 438 -25.37 2.85 25.77
C GLN A 438 -24.94 4.31 25.93
N ALA A 439 -25.29 4.89 27.08
CA ALA A 439 -24.77 6.19 27.50
C ALA A 439 -23.28 6.10 27.86
N TRP A 440 -22.60 7.25 27.83
CA TRP A 440 -21.21 7.35 28.29
C TRP A 440 -21.15 7.31 29.82
N PHE A 441 -20.30 6.45 30.38
CA PHE A 441 -20.09 6.36 31.82
C PHE A 441 -18.84 7.17 32.23
N PRO A 442 -18.87 7.95 33.33
CA PRO A 442 -17.73 8.80 33.73
C PRO A 442 -16.40 8.04 33.90
N GLY A 443 -16.48 6.80 34.38
CA GLY A 443 -15.31 5.93 34.55
C GLY A 443 -14.55 5.60 33.26
N GLU A 444 -15.24 5.63 32.12
CA GLU A 444 -14.63 5.35 30.81
C GLU A 444 -13.72 6.50 30.36
N THR A 445 -14.01 7.73 30.79
CA THR A 445 -13.15 8.89 30.54
C THR A 445 -11.79 8.73 31.21
N LEU A 446 -11.75 8.17 32.43
CA LEU A 446 -10.49 7.93 33.14
C LEU A 446 -9.60 6.96 32.38
N ILE A 447 -10.18 5.84 31.93
CA ILE A 447 -9.47 4.81 31.18
C ILE A 447 -8.94 5.38 29.85
N LEU A 448 -9.72 6.23 29.17
CA LEU A 448 -9.25 6.93 27.97
C LEU A 448 -8.14 7.93 28.24
N GLY A 449 -8.13 8.58 29.41
CA GLY A 449 -7.07 9.51 29.83
C GLY A 449 -5.67 8.92 29.81
N ILE A 450 -5.57 7.59 29.92
CA ILE A 450 -4.32 6.83 29.84
C ILE A 450 -4.18 6.02 28.55
N GLY A 451 -4.99 6.34 27.53
CA GLY A 451 -4.94 5.71 26.20
C GLY A 451 -5.45 4.26 26.15
N GLN A 452 -6.33 3.86 27.08
CA GLN A 452 -6.94 2.53 27.10
C GLN A 452 -8.46 2.60 26.84
N GLY A 453 -9.15 1.46 27.00
CA GLY A 453 -10.60 1.37 26.81
C GLY A 453 -10.94 1.20 25.33
N TYR A 454 -11.81 2.06 24.80
CA TYR A 454 -12.24 1.97 23.40
C TYR A 454 -11.28 2.65 22.41
N MET A 455 -10.30 3.43 22.88
CA MET A 455 -9.35 4.10 21.99
C MET A 455 -8.49 3.09 21.24
N GLN A 456 -8.36 3.27 19.93
CA GLN A 456 -7.49 2.47 19.07
C GLN A 456 -6.72 3.41 18.16
N SER A 457 -5.42 3.18 18.03
CA SER A 457 -4.53 3.96 17.17
C SER A 457 -3.60 3.07 16.38
N THR A 458 -3.20 3.53 15.20
CA THR A 458 -2.12 2.92 14.43
C THR A 458 -0.75 3.41 14.90
N PRO A 459 0.34 2.65 14.68
CA PRO A 459 1.70 3.13 14.89
C PRO A 459 2.00 4.44 14.13
N LEU A 460 1.42 4.63 12.94
CA LEU A 460 1.52 5.87 12.17
C LEU A 460 0.84 7.05 12.89
N GLN A 461 -0.37 6.87 13.40
CA GLN A 461 -1.06 7.91 14.18
C GLN A 461 -0.27 8.30 15.44
N LEU A 462 0.38 7.33 16.09
CA LEU A 462 1.25 7.60 17.24
C LEU A 462 2.50 8.39 16.86
N ALA A 463 3.12 8.07 15.72
CA ALA A 463 4.24 8.83 15.18
C ALA A 463 3.80 10.26 14.85
N GLN A 464 2.64 10.43 14.20
CA GLN A 464 2.08 11.75 13.88
C GLN A 464 1.79 12.59 15.12
N ALA A 465 1.08 12.02 16.11
CA ALA A 465 0.78 12.71 17.35
C ALA A 465 2.05 13.15 18.08
N THR A 466 3.10 12.31 18.03
CA THR A 466 4.40 12.62 18.61
C THR A 466 5.14 13.69 17.80
N ALA A 467 5.02 13.69 16.47
CA ALA A 467 5.57 14.72 15.61
C ALA A 467 4.95 16.09 15.88
N LEU A 468 3.65 16.16 16.19
CA LEU A 468 3.01 17.40 16.62
C LEU A 468 3.57 17.91 17.96
N VAL A 469 3.88 17.02 18.91
CA VAL A 469 4.57 17.43 20.14
C VAL A 469 5.99 17.94 19.86
N ALA A 470 6.72 17.24 18.98
CA ALA A 470 8.08 17.61 18.59
C ALA A 470 8.12 18.97 17.85
N ASN A 471 7.15 19.21 16.95
CA ASN A 471 7.06 20.40 16.11
C ASN A 471 6.08 21.45 16.64
N LYS A 472 5.78 21.41 17.94
CA LYS A 472 4.98 22.44 18.65
C LYS A 472 3.62 22.75 18.00
N GLY A 473 2.93 21.71 17.53
CA GLY A 473 1.58 21.79 16.98
C GLY A 473 1.47 22.03 15.48
N VAL A 474 2.60 22.23 14.78
CA VAL A 474 2.61 22.43 13.32
C VAL A 474 2.33 21.11 12.61
N TRP A 475 1.28 21.09 11.78
CA TRP A 475 0.83 19.92 11.07
C TRP A 475 1.57 19.71 9.75
N ASN A 476 2.37 18.65 9.71
CA ASN A 476 2.90 18.07 8.47
C ASN A 476 2.34 16.66 8.33
N ARG A 477 1.62 16.37 7.23
CA ARG A 477 1.04 15.04 7.02
C ARG A 477 2.13 14.03 6.64
N PRO A 478 2.14 12.82 7.22
CA PRO A 478 3.09 11.79 6.87
C PRO A 478 2.97 11.40 5.39
N HIS A 479 4.09 11.36 4.68
CA HIS A 479 4.12 10.99 3.28
C HIS A 479 5.36 10.18 2.90
N LEU A 480 5.18 9.25 1.97
CA LEU A 480 6.21 8.35 1.44
C LEU A 480 6.89 8.91 0.19
N ALA A 481 6.19 9.64 -0.67
CA ALA A 481 6.78 10.25 -1.85
C ALA A 481 7.46 11.58 -1.50
N LYS A 482 8.77 11.65 -1.69
CA LYS A 482 9.51 12.91 -1.59
C LYS A 482 9.27 13.77 -2.82
N THR A 483 9.33 13.16 -4.01
CA THR A 483 8.97 13.79 -5.28
C THR A 483 8.37 12.79 -6.25
N VAL A 484 7.41 13.25 -7.06
CA VAL A 484 6.90 12.56 -8.25
C VAL A 484 7.35 13.38 -9.45
N GLU A 485 8.21 12.81 -10.32
CA GLU A 485 8.81 13.54 -11.46
C GLU A 485 9.53 14.84 -11.04
N GLY A 486 10.18 14.85 -9.88
CA GLY A 486 10.89 16.01 -9.34
C GLY A 486 10.00 17.04 -8.61
N GLU A 487 8.68 16.89 -8.63
CA GLU A 487 7.75 17.76 -7.91
C GLU A 487 7.32 17.15 -6.56
N LYS A 488 7.24 17.96 -5.51
CA LYS A 488 6.75 17.50 -4.20
C LYS A 488 5.25 17.19 -4.28
N PRO A 489 4.76 16.12 -3.62
CA PRO A 489 3.33 15.86 -3.54
C PRO A 489 2.59 17.05 -2.94
N LYS A 490 1.47 17.41 -3.57
CA LYS A 490 0.60 18.49 -3.13
C LYS A 490 -0.42 17.97 -2.12
N ASP A 491 -0.52 18.64 -0.98
CA ASP A 491 -1.61 18.41 -0.03
C ASP A 491 -2.74 19.40 -0.31
N ASP A 492 -3.80 18.92 -0.96
CA ASP A 492 -4.97 19.74 -1.28
C ASP A 492 -5.84 20.07 -0.06
N ASN A 493 -5.67 19.35 1.06
CA ASN A 493 -6.45 19.56 2.27
C ASN A 493 -5.56 19.43 3.53
N PRO A 494 -4.69 20.43 3.78
CA PRO A 494 -3.81 20.43 4.94
C PRO A 494 -4.60 20.48 6.24
N MET A 495 -4.10 19.75 7.24
CA MET A 495 -4.64 19.78 8.58
C MET A 495 -4.26 21.10 9.28
N PRO A 496 -5.18 21.75 10.02
CA PRO A 496 -4.88 23.01 10.69
C PRO A 496 -3.95 22.81 11.89
N ASP A 497 -2.98 23.72 12.04
CA ASP A 497 -2.05 23.75 13.18
C ASP A 497 -2.76 23.82 14.53
N ILE A 498 -2.14 23.21 15.55
CA ILE A 498 -2.58 23.29 16.94
C ILE A 498 -1.92 24.49 17.60
N ILE A 499 -2.68 25.58 17.72
CA ILE A 499 -2.25 26.78 18.45
C ILE A 499 -2.77 26.69 19.89
N LEU A 500 -1.85 26.63 20.85
CA LEU A 500 -2.16 26.65 22.29
C LEU A 500 -2.31 28.09 22.79
N ARG A 501 -3.07 28.26 23.88
CA ARG A 501 -3.19 29.53 24.61
C ARG A 501 -1.85 30.00 25.18
N ASP A 502 -1.06 29.07 25.72
CA ASP A 502 0.31 29.30 26.17
C ASP A 502 1.28 28.39 25.37
N PRO A 503 2.02 28.93 24.40
CA PRO A 503 3.01 28.16 23.64
C PRO A 503 4.10 27.51 24.49
N SER A 504 4.33 27.98 25.72
CA SER A 504 5.32 27.39 26.64
C SER A 504 4.94 25.97 27.09
N ASP A 505 3.67 25.59 26.98
CA ASP A 505 3.19 24.25 27.36
C ASP A 505 3.81 23.13 26.50
N TRP A 506 4.13 23.39 25.23
CA TRP A 506 4.90 22.47 24.40
C TRP A 506 6.26 22.16 25.02
N THR A 507 6.96 23.20 25.49
CA THR A 507 8.28 23.07 26.14
C THR A 507 8.18 22.35 27.46
N ARG A 508 7.13 22.59 28.26
CA ARG A 508 6.89 21.89 29.55
C ARG A 508 6.67 20.40 29.33
N VAL A 509 5.84 20.02 28.37
CA VAL A 509 5.58 18.61 28.07
C VAL A 509 6.80 17.94 27.45
N ASN A 510 7.53 18.62 26.57
CA ASN A 510 8.83 18.14 26.06
C ASN A 510 9.80 17.87 27.21
N HIS A 511 9.95 18.81 28.17
CA HIS A 511 10.78 18.60 29.35
C HIS A 511 10.38 17.34 30.13
N GLY A 512 9.08 17.15 30.41
CA GLY A 512 8.57 15.92 31.03
C GLY A 512 8.94 14.66 30.25
N MET A 513 8.85 14.68 28.92
CA MET A 513 9.27 13.58 28.05
C MET A 513 10.79 13.34 28.06
N GLN A 514 11.61 14.39 28.22
CA GLN A 514 13.04 14.21 28.45
C GLN A 514 13.32 13.56 29.80
N GLN A 515 12.56 13.90 30.85
CA GLN A 515 12.71 13.30 32.17
C GLN A 515 12.36 11.79 32.19
N VAL A 516 11.49 11.31 31.29
CA VAL A 516 11.27 9.87 31.08
C VAL A 516 12.57 9.15 30.71
N MET A 517 13.41 9.79 29.90
CA MET A 517 14.65 9.24 29.36
C MET A 517 15.87 9.55 30.23
N HIS A 518 15.90 10.68 30.92
CA HIS A 518 17.12 11.16 31.58
C HIS A 518 16.97 11.38 33.08
N GLY A 519 15.74 11.50 33.58
CA GLY A 519 15.45 11.75 34.99
C GLY A 519 15.79 10.55 35.87
N ALA A 520 16.19 10.81 37.12
CA ALA A 520 16.60 9.77 38.06
C ALA A 520 15.55 8.68 38.30
N ARG A 521 14.27 9.05 38.21
CA ARG A 521 13.10 8.15 38.35
C ARG A 521 12.39 7.86 37.02
N GLY A 522 13.00 8.22 35.88
CA GLY A 522 12.42 8.09 34.55
C GLY A 522 12.21 6.64 34.12
N THR A 523 11.05 6.35 33.52
CA THR A 523 10.68 4.96 33.19
C THR A 523 11.54 4.33 32.11
N ALA A 524 12.24 5.10 31.28
CA ALA A 524 13.06 4.61 30.17
C ALA A 524 14.54 5.01 30.29
N ARG A 525 14.98 5.42 31.50
CA ARG A 525 16.36 5.88 31.76
C ARG A 525 17.44 4.95 31.22
N LYS A 526 17.23 3.64 31.33
CA LYS A 526 18.20 2.64 30.88
C LYS A 526 18.50 2.72 29.38
N ALA A 527 17.51 3.07 28.55
CA ALA A 527 17.69 3.16 27.10
C ALA A 527 18.47 4.41 26.67
N ALA A 528 18.52 5.45 27.51
CA ALA A 528 19.23 6.70 27.23
C ALA A 528 20.71 6.69 27.65
N ILE A 529 21.17 5.66 28.36
CA ILE A 529 22.55 5.58 28.84
C ILE A 529 23.50 5.64 27.62
N GLY A 530 24.52 6.50 27.70
CA GLY A 530 25.49 6.70 26.62
C GLY A 530 24.93 7.38 25.37
N ALA A 531 23.77 8.03 25.43
CA ALA A 531 23.28 8.86 24.32
C ALA A 531 24.12 10.12 24.18
N GLN A 532 24.57 10.41 22.96
CA GLN A 532 25.30 11.65 22.62
C GLN A 532 24.36 12.85 22.36
N TYR A 533 23.06 12.60 22.34
CA TYR A 533 22.01 13.59 22.08
C TYR A 533 20.88 13.44 23.11
N ARG A 534 20.12 14.51 23.30
CA ARG A 534 18.95 14.51 24.20
C ARG A 534 17.76 13.84 23.52
N ILE A 535 17.08 12.98 24.26
CA ILE A 535 15.92 12.21 23.78
C ILE A 535 14.72 12.60 24.62
N ALA A 536 13.63 12.95 23.96
CA ALA A 536 12.31 13.05 24.57
C ALA A 536 11.51 11.82 24.18
N GLY A 537 10.89 11.14 25.14
CA GLY A 537 10.15 9.92 24.84
C GLY A 537 9.08 9.57 25.86
N LYS A 538 8.25 8.59 25.49
CA LYS A 538 7.19 8.08 26.34
C LYS A 538 6.93 6.60 26.05
N SER A 539 7.07 5.77 27.09
CA SER A 539 6.68 4.36 27.01
C SER A 539 5.17 4.18 27.17
N GLY A 540 4.67 3.12 26.54
CA GLY A 540 3.33 2.57 26.73
C GLY A 540 3.37 1.05 26.86
N THR A 541 2.46 0.52 27.67
CA THR A 541 2.16 -0.91 27.74
C THR A 541 0.65 -1.02 27.56
N ALA A 542 0.22 -1.73 26.52
CA ALA A 542 -1.20 -1.89 26.20
C ALA A 542 -1.66 -3.29 26.58
N GLN A 543 -2.68 -3.37 27.44
CA GLN A 543 -3.17 -4.63 27.96
C GLN A 543 -3.98 -5.40 26.90
N VAL A 544 -3.64 -6.67 26.69
CA VAL A 544 -4.36 -7.55 25.75
C VAL A 544 -5.51 -8.28 26.43
N VAL A 545 -5.45 -8.50 27.74
CA VAL A 545 -6.50 -9.18 28.53
C VAL A 545 -6.91 -8.32 29.72
N ALA A 546 -8.23 -8.17 29.94
CA ALA A 546 -8.77 -7.48 31.10
C ALA A 546 -8.53 -8.28 32.39
N ILE A 547 -7.92 -7.66 33.40
CA ILE A 547 -7.69 -8.28 34.72
C ILE A 547 -8.93 -8.06 35.59
N LYS A 548 -9.55 -9.15 36.09
CA LYS A 548 -10.68 -9.08 37.03
C LYS A 548 -10.23 -8.46 38.36
N GLN A 549 -11.15 -7.77 39.04
CA GLN A 549 -10.86 -7.25 40.38
C GLN A 549 -10.48 -8.38 41.36
N GLY A 550 -9.40 -8.17 42.11
CA GLY A 550 -8.87 -9.15 43.07
C GLY A 550 -7.81 -10.12 42.50
N GLU A 551 -7.69 -10.25 41.18
CA GLU A 551 -6.72 -11.17 40.56
C GLU A 551 -5.36 -10.50 40.28
N LYS A 552 -4.28 -11.29 40.36
CA LYS A 552 -2.92 -10.87 40.03
C LYS A 552 -2.59 -11.33 38.60
N TYR A 553 -2.04 -10.43 37.80
CA TYR A 553 -1.42 -10.79 36.53
C TYR A 553 -0.22 -11.72 36.79
N ASP A 554 -0.31 -12.98 36.36
CA ASP A 554 0.75 -13.98 36.50
C ASP A 554 1.40 -14.22 35.13
N ARG A 555 2.58 -13.61 34.95
CA ARG A 555 3.37 -13.64 33.70
C ARG A 555 3.70 -15.06 33.22
N SER A 556 3.82 -15.99 34.16
CA SER A 556 4.19 -17.39 33.88
C SER A 556 3.03 -18.23 33.31
N LYS A 557 1.80 -17.71 33.38
CA LYS A 557 0.57 -18.44 33.02
C LYS A 557 -0.13 -17.89 31.77
N VAL A 558 0.39 -16.82 31.16
CA VAL A 558 -0.21 -16.16 30.00
C VAL A 558 0.57 -16.58 28.74
N GLN A 559 -0.12 -17.23 27.79
CA GLN A 559 0.46 -17.54 26.47
C GLN A 559 1.03 -16.26 25.85
N GLU A 560 2.16 -16.35 25.13
CA GLU A 560 2.85 -15.18 24.57
C GLU A 560 1.89 -14.21 23.87
N ARG A 561 0.96 -14.72 23.05
CA ARG A 561 -0.01 -13.91 22.29
C ARG A 561 -1.04 -13.16 23.13
N HIS A 562 -1.14 -13.46 24.42
CA HIS A 562 -2.02 -12.77 25.37
C HIS A 562 -1.24 -11.81 26.28
N ARG A 563 0.07 -11.67 26.07
CA ARG A 563 0.90 -10.68 26.75
C ARG A 563 0.64 -9.28 26.21
N ASP A 564 0.89 -8.29 27.06
CA ASP A 564 0.69 -6.89 26.72
C ASP A 564 1.58 -6.45 25.54
N HIS A 565 1.10 -5.52 24.73
CA HIS A 565 1.93 -4.91 23.68
C HIS A 565 2.90 -3.90 24.29
N ALA A 566 4.11 -3.84 23.75
CA ALA A 566 5.12 -2.86 24.15
C ALA A 566 5.16 -1.71 23.14
N LEU A 567 4.89 -0.50 23.61
CA LEU A 567 4.92 0.72 22.82
C LEU A 567 5.99 1.67 23.31
N PHE A 568 6.60 2.38 22.39
CA PHE A 568 7.42 3.54 22.71
C PHE A 568 7.31 4.58 21.59
N VAL A 569 7.15 5.84 21.98
CA VAL A 569 7.27 6.98 21.07
C VAL A 569 8.36 7.91 21.56
N GLY A 570 9.10 8.54 20.66
CA GLY A 570 10.07 9.55 21.04
C GLY A 570 10.60 10.33 19.86
N PHE A 571 11.31 11.41 20.16
CA PHE A 571 11.99 12.24 19.18
C PHE A 571 13.33 12.74 19.68
N ALA A 572 14.22 13.02 18.74
CA ALA A 572 15.58 13.47 19.02
C ALA A 572 16.16 14.31 17.86
N PRO A 573 17.13 15.19 18.14
CA PRO A 573 17.44 15.75 19.46
C PRO A 573 16.24 16.48 20.07
N ALA A 574 16.09 16.47 21.40
CA ALA A 574 14.88 16.98 22.05
C ALA A 574 14.64 18.49 21.86
N ASP A 575 15.70 19.28 21.64
CA ASP A 575 15.62 20.73 21.49
C ASP A 575 15.44 21.19 20.03
N SER A 576 15.94 20.39 19.08
CA SER A 576 15.74 20.59 17.64
C SER A 576 15.47 19.23 16.98
N PRO A 577 14.22 18.73 17.03
CA PRO A 577 13.89 17.38 16.59
C PRO A 577 14.16 17.17 15.10
N LYS A 578 14.87 16.08 14.77
CA LYS A 578 15.20 15.66 13.39
C LYS A 578 14.62 14.32 13.02
N ILE A 579 14.20 13.56 14.02
CA ILE A 579 13.53 12.27 13.85
C ILE A 579 12.55 12.05 14.98
N VAL A 580 11.36 11.57 14.61
CA VAL A 580 10.33 11.03 15.50
C VAL A 580 10.23 9.54 15.21
N VAL A 581 10.22 8.70 16.24
CA VAL A 581 10.10 7.25 16.10
C VAL A 581 8.93 6.74 16.95
N SER A 582 8.09 5.92 16.34
CA SER A 582 7.03 5.14 16.99
C SER A 582 7.32 3.66 16.79
N VAL A 583 7.40 2.91 17.89
CA VAL A 583 7.62 1.46 17.90
C VAL A 583 6.48 0.78 18.61
N MET A 584 5.93 -0.25 17.95
CA MET A 584 4.95 -1.18 18.50
C MET A 584 5.51 -2.59 18.38
N VAL A 585 5.70 -3.28 19.50
CA VAL A 585 6.02 -4.71 19.53
C VAL A 585 4.83 -5.46 20.09
N GLU A 586 4.23 -6.30 19.25
CA GLU A 586 3.11 -7.14 19.69
C GLU A 586 3.61 -8.09 20.77
N ASN A 587 2.91 -8.13 21.91
CA ASN A 587 3.21 -9.07 22.99
C ASN A 587 4.60 -8.89 23.62
N GLY A 588 5.21 -7.72 23.44
CA GLY A 588 6.55 -7.40 23.98
C GLY A 588 6.58 -7.04 25.48
N GLU A 589 5.42 -6.96 26.15
CA GLU A 589 5.21 -6.68 27.59
C GLU A 589 5.66 -5.31 28.10
N SER A 590 6.90 -4.90 27.82
CA SER A 590 7.52 -3.73 28.42
C SER A 590 7.85 -2.66 27.38
N GLY A 591 7.06 -1.58 27.32
CA GLY A 591 7.38 -0.42 26.47
C GLY A 591 8.79 0.13 26.73
N SER A 592 9.17 0.27 28.01
CA SER A 592 10.49 0.76 28.39
C SER A 592 11.64 -0.25 28.23
N GLY A 593 11.37 -1.55 28.42
CA GLY A 593 12.40 -2.58 28.37
C GLY A 593 12.63 -3.17 26.97
N VAL A 594 11.60 -3.14 26.12
CA VAL A 594 11.60 -3.77 24.79
C VAL A 594 11.56 -2.74 23.68
N ALA A 595 10.62 -1.78 23.71
CA ALA A 595 10.45 -0.83 22.61
C ALA A 595 11.39 0.40 22.71
N ALA A 596 11.72 0.88 23.92
CA ALA A 596 12.63 2.02 24.08
C ALA A 596 14.06 1.76 23.56
N PRO A 597 14.68 0.58 23.77
CA PRO A 597 15.97 0.25 23.15
C PRO A 597 15.91 0.22 21.62
N VAL A 598 14.80 -0.22 21.03
CA VAL A 598 14.59 -0.21 19.57
C VAL A 598 14.58 1.23 19.06
N VAL A 599 13.83 2.11 19.73
CA VAL A 599 13.82 3.55 19.40
C VAL A 599 15.22 4.15 19.50
N ARG A 600 15.98 3.82 20.55
CA ARG A 600 17.35 4.31 20.70
C ARG A 600 18.25 3.87 19.54
N GLN A 601 18.20 2.61 19.14
CA GLN A 601 19.01 2.08 18.03
C GLN A 601 18.67 2.76 16.69
N ILE A 602 17.39 3.01 16.42
CA ILE A 602 16.94 3.71 15.21
C ILE A 602 17.41 5.17 15.22
N MET A 603 17.30 5.86 16.36
CA MET A 603 17.79 7.23 16.49
C MET A 603 19.32 7.29 16.35
N ASP A 604 20.05 6.32 16.89
CA ASP A 604 21.51 6.23 16.71
C ASP A 604 21.86 6.03 15.22
N ALA A 605 21.16 5.14 14.51
CA ALA A 605 21.38 4.89 13.09
C ALA A 605 21.12 6.14 12.20
N TRP A 606 20.20 7.02 12.62
CA TRP A 606 19.92 8.26 11.90
C TRP A 606 20.87 9.40 12.27
N LEU A 607 21.13 9.60 13.58
CA LEU A 607 21.80 10.78 14.10
C LEU A 607 23.32 10.64 14.18
N LEU A 608 23.84 9.42 14.27
CA LEU A 608 25.27 9.17 14.36
C LEU A 608 25.88 8.89 12.98
N ASP A 609 27.15 9.23 12.81
CA ASP A 609 27.95 8.85 11.66
C ASP A 609 28.41 7.38 11.74
N GLN A 610 29.20 6.94 10.75
CA GLN A 610 29.70 5.56 10.70
C GLN A 610 30.71 5.24 11.81
N GLN A 611 31.34 6.27 12.38
CA GLN A 611 32.27 6.17 13.50
C GLN A 611 31.53 6.18 14.85
N GLY A 612 30.21 6.38 14.82
CA GLY A 612 29.35 6.44 15.99
C GLY A 612 29.35 7.78 16.69
N HIS A 613 29.82 8.87 16.06
CA HIS A 613 29.74 10.22 16.62
C HIS A 613 28.49 10.95 16.14
N LEU A 614 27.96 11.85 16.96
CA LEU A 614 26.83 12.69 16.56
C LEU A 614 27.21 13.53 15.33
N LYS A 615 26.44 13.42 14.25
CA LYS A 615 26.66 14.20 13.03
C LYS A 615 26.60 15.70 13.36
N ALA A 616 27.54 16.47 12.81
CA ALA A 616 27.69 17.90 13.10
C ALA A 616 26.40 18.71 12.86
N GLU A 617 25.62 18.35 11.83
CA GLU A 617 24.33 18.96 11.50
C GLU A 617 23.23 18.76 12.57
N TYR A 618 23.42 17.82 13.49
CA TYR A 618 22.50 17.52 14.60
C TYR A 618 23.06 17.91 15.97
N ALA A 619 24.30 18.37 16.02
CA ALA A 619 24.87 18.93 17.23
C ALA A 619 24.12 20.23 17.60
N SER A 620 23.87 20.43 18.89
CA SER A 620 23.29 21.70 19.34
C SER A 620 24.27 22.85 19.04
N PRO A 621 23.79 24.07 18.77
CA PRO A 621 24.65 25.23 18.54
C PRO A 621 25.67 25.44 19.68
N ILE A 622 25.27 25.10 20.91
CA ILE A 622 26.10 25.21 22.13
C ILE A 622 27.25 24.19 22.13
N SER A 623 27.10 23.01 21.53
CA SER A 623 28.18 22.03 21.43
C SER A 623 29.18 22.36 20.33
N ALA A 624 28.75 22.99 19.24
CA ALA A 624 29.64 23.34 18.12
C ALA A 624 30.71 24.40 18.49
N GLU A 625 30.37 25.34 19.38
CA GLU A 625 31.34 26.32 19.91
C GLU A 625 32.34 25.71 20.90
N ALA A 626 32.02 24.57 21.52
CA ALA A 626 32.93 23.87 22.42
C ALA A 626 33.95 23.04 21.64
N THR A 627 33.52 22.32 20.60
CA THR A 627 34.44 21.57 19.71
C THR A 627 35.35 22.50 18.91
N ALA A 628 34.86 23.66 18.44
CA ALA A 628 35.68 24.64 17.74
C ALA A 628 36.70 25.38 18.63
N ARG A 629 36.70 25.15 19.95
CA ARG A 629 37.70 25.66 20.89
C ARG A 629 38.72 24.60 21.34
N GLU A 630 38.51 23.34 20.96
CA GLU A 630 39.41 22.22 21.26
C GLU A 630 40.22 21.74 20.04
N GLU A 631 39.89 22.23 18.83
CA GLU A 631 40.77 22.25 17.65
C GLU A 631 41.54 23.57 17.57
#